data_AF-A0A553Q7C0-F1
#
_entry.id   AF-A0A553Q7C0-F1
#
_cell.length_a   1.000
_cell.length_b   1.000
_cell.length_c   1.000
_cell.angle_alpha   90.00
_cell.angle_beta   90.00
_cell.angle_gamma   90.00
#
_symmetry.space_group_name_H-M   'P 1'
#
loop_
_entity.id
_entity.type
_entity.pdbx_description
1 polymer ?
#
loop_
_entity_poly.entity_id
_entity_poly.type
_entity_poly.pdbx_seq_one_letter_code
_entity_poly.pdbx_strand_id
1 'polypeptide(L)'
;MRGFCTCHQVIECLKERKKRLTQPCHQKLFRLQETEMMDPELDFQLMRVCKQMIRFMTDPCLSLLLLKRFCSETDSKNLLQCLKQNKNSELMDPKCKQMITKRQITQNTDYRLNPVLRKSCKADIPKFCQSILNNARDDSELEGQVISCLKLKYADQRLSPDCEFQISVILQESALDYRLDPQLQLQCSDEIPRLCAEEVAAQEQTGQVEECLKINLLKINLEGCKKEVLNILKESKADIFVDPVLHTACALDIKHQCAAIPAGRGRQMSCLMEALQDKRVRLQPECKKRLQDRIDMWSYAAKVAPAEGFSDLAGQLLSSPAKSYMVSVLAMGVLLLFLLGLLCGRITKRVTQELKDR
;
A
#
# COMPACT_ATOMS: atom_id res chain seq x y z
N MET A 1 -14.75 9.99 -30.46
CA MET A 1 -13.61 10.62 -29.74
C MET A 1 -13.13 11.93 -30.36
N ARG A 2 -13.49 12.28 -31.61
CA ARG A 2 -13.24 13.62 -32.16
C ARG A 2 -14.15 14.63 -31.44
N GLY A 3 -13.58 15.57 -30.69
CA GLY A 3 -14.31 16.69 -30.07
C GLY A 3 -14.02 16.99 -28.59
N PHE A 4 -13.33 16.13 -27.83
CA PHE A 4 -13.19 16.30 -26.37
C PHE A 4 -11.82 16.81 -25.89
N CYS A 5 -10.78 16.81 -26.72
CA CYS A 5 -9.44 17.20 -26.32
C CYS A 5 -8.97 18.40 -27.14
N THR A 6 -8.56 19.48 -26.48
CA THR A 6 -7.98 20.65 -27.13
C THR A 6 -6.56 20.34 -27.61
N CYS A 7 -6.13 20.95 -28.72
CA CYS A 7 -4.83 20.66 -29.35
C CYS A 7 -3.63 20.79 -28.39
N HIS A 8 -3.71 21.71 -27.42
CA HIS A 8 -2.64 21.99 -26.45
C HIS A 8 -2.61 21.06 -25.21
N GLN A 9 -3.55 20.10 -25.10
CA GLN A 9 -3.67 19.19 -23.96
C GLN A 9 -4.10 17.77 -24.37
N VAL A 10 -3.92 17.39 -25.63
CA VAL A 10 -4.40 16.09 -26.15
C VAL A 10 -3.87 14.92 -25.34
N ILE A 11 -2.57 14.91 -25.03
CA ILE A 11 -1.94 13.82 -24.26
C ILE A 11 -2.52 13.73 -22.84
N GLU A 12 -2.67 14.84 -22.12
CA GLU A 12 -3.26 14.82 -20.77
C GLU A 12 -4.73 14.37 -20.78
N CYS A 13 -5.50 14.82 -21.77
CA CYS A 13 -6.88 14.39 -21.98
C CYS A 13 -6.98 12.88 -22.27
N LEU A 14 -6.03 12.33 -23.04
CA LEU A 14 -5.95 10.88 -23.28
C LEU A 14 -5.59 10.12 -21.99
N LYS A 15 -4.63 10.61 -21.18
CA LYS A 15 -4.27 10.02 -19.87
C LYS A 15 -5.48 9.92 -18.94
N GLU A 16 -6.32 10.96 -18.90
CA GLU A 16 -7.53 10.98 -18.07
C GLU A 16 -8.64 10.04 -18.58
N ARG A 17 -8.66 9.74 -19.87
CA ARG A 17 -9.70 8.92 -20.51
C ARG A 17 -9.18 7.55 -20.96
N LYS A 18 -8.07 7.08 -20.39
CA LYS A 18 -7.38 5.83 -20.78
C LYS A 18 -8.30 4.61 -20.87
N LYS A 19 -9.26 4.46 -19.94
CA LYS A 19 -10.24 3.36 -19.91
C LYS A 19 -11.17 3.30 -21.14
N ARG A 20 -11.29 4.40 -21.89
CA ARG A 20 -12.14 4.47 -23.10
C ARG A 20 -11.35 4.23 -24.38
N LEU A 21 -10.01 4.17 -24.32
CA LEU A 21 -9.15 4.07 -25.49
C LEU A 21 -9.15 2.64 -26.04
N THR A 22 -8.86 2.51 -27.34
CA THR A 22 -8.56 1.20 -27.93
C THR A 22 -7.27 0.65 -27.34
N GLN A 23 -7.13 -0.67 -27.27
CA GLN A 23 -5.94 -1.32 -26.71
C GLN A 23 -4.62 -0.80 -27.32
N PRO A 24 -4.45 -0.65 -28.64
CA PRO A 24 -3.20 -0.11 -29.20
C PRO A 24 -2.90 1.32 -28.77
N CYS A 25 -3.93 2.15 -28.56
CA CYS A 25 -3.77 3.52 -28.10
C CYS A 25 -3.40 3.57 -26.61
N HIS A 26 -4.05 2.73 -25.79
CA HIS A 26 -3.73 2.59 -24.38
C HIS A 26 -2.27 2.13 -24.18
N GLN A 27 -1.80 1.15 -24.94
CA GLN A 27 -0.42 0.67 -24.90
C GLN A 27 0.60 1.76 -25.22
N LYS A 28 0.37 2.54 -26.30
CA LYS A 28 1.24 3.65 -26.67
C LYS A 28 1.28 4.73 -25.59
N LEU A 29 0.13 5.02 -24.99
CA LEU A 29 0.02 5.98 -23.90
C LEU A 29 0.78 5.50 -22.65
N PHE A 30 0.66 4.22 -22.30
CA PHE A 30 1.38 3.63 -21.18
C PHE A 30 2.90 3.72 -21.39
N ARG A 31 3.41 3.38 -22.58
CA ARG A 31 4.85 3.50 -22.92
C ARG A 31 5.34 4.95 -22.88
N LEU A 32 4.52 5.90 -23.32
CA LEU A 32 4.81 7.33 -23.17
C LEU A 32 4.94 7.71 -21.69
N GLN A 33 4.00 7.29 -20.85
CA GLN A 33 4.05 7.55 -19.40
C GLN A 33 5.26 6.90 -18.74
N GLU A 34 5.62 5.67 -19.12
CA GLU A 34 6.84 5.01 -18.64
C GLU A 34 8.08 5.84 -18.99
N THR A 35 8.14 6.39 -20.20
CA THR A 35 9.25 7.24 -20.66
C THR A 35 9.31 8.57 -19.90
N GLU A 36 8.18 9.25 -19.73
CA GLU A 36 8.06 10.48 -18.93
C GLU A 36 8.41 10.25 -17.45
N MET A 37 8.12 9.08 -16.89
CA MET A 37 8.47 8.76 -15.49
C MET A 37 9.96 8.49 -15.32
N MET A 38 10.61 7.88 -16.33
CA MET A 38 12.06 7.68 -16.34
C MET A 38 12.84 8.98 -16.53
N ASP A 39 12.28 9.91 -17.30
CA ASP A 39 12.86 11.24 -17.54
C ASP A 39 11.77 12.34 -17.44
N PRO A 40 11.60 12.92 -16.24
CA PRO A 40 10.59 13.96 -15.98
C PRO A 40 10.71 15.22 -16.86
N GLU A 41 11.84 15.47 -17.53
CA GLU A 41 11.97 16.58 -18.48
C GLU A 41 11.13 16.39 -19.75
N LEU A 42 10.87 15.13 -20.13
CA LEU A 42 10.03 14.79 -21.26
C LEU A 42 8.53 14.98 -20.96
N ASP A 43 8.17 15.11 -19.68
CA ASP A 43 6.83 15.48 -19.27
C ASP A 43 6.63 17.00 -19.40
N PHE A 44 6.35 17.44 -20.63
CA PHE A 44 6.12 18.86 -20.94
C PHE A 44 5.06 19.51 -20.05
N GLN A 45 4.07 18.76 -19.59
CA GLN A 45 3.02 19.31 -18.74
C GLN A 45 3.54 19.56 -17.32
N LEU A 46 4.28 18.60 -16.74
CA LEU A 46 4.97 18.80 -15.47
C LEU A 46 5.93 19.99 -15.57
N MET A 47 6.80 20.01 -16.58
CA MET A 47 7.78 21.08 -16.79
C MET A 47 7.13 22.45 -16.95
N ARG A 48 6.01 22.53 -17.68
CA ARG A 48 5.28 23.79 -17.89
C ARG A 48 4.62 24.27 -16.60
N VAL A 49 3.88 23.40 -15.91
CA VAL A 49 3.11 23.77 -14.72
C VAL A 49 4.04 24.08 -13.55
N CYS A 50 5.11 23.31 -13.39
CA CYS A 50 6.10 23.50 -12.32
C CYS A 50 7.26 24.42 -12.71
N LYS A 51 7.24 25.07 -13.89
CA LYS A 51 8.36 25.87 -14.41
C LYS A 51 8.94 26.86 -13.39
N GLN A 52 8.06 27.60 -12.71
CA GLN A 52 8.49 28.55 -11.69
C GLN A 52 9.18 27.84 -10.53
N MET A 53 8.54 26.80 -9.97
CA MET A 53 9.09 26.03 -8.84
C MET A 53 10.43 25.39 -9.19
N ILE A 54 10.55 24.78 -10.38
CA ILE A 54 11.79 24.22 -10.88
C ILE A 54 12.87 25.29 -10.93
N ARG A 55 12.58 26.46 -11.53
CA ARG A 55 13.52 27.59 -11.59
C ARG A 55 13.93 28.09 -10.22
N PHE A 56 12.98 28.28 -9.29
CA PHE A 56 13.29 28.71 -7.92
C PHE A 56 14.21 27.72 -7.19
N MET A 57 14.07 26.42 -7.47
CA MET A 57 14.84 25.36 -6.83
C MET A 57 16.22 25.15 -7.46
N THR A 58 16.41 25.54 -8.72
CA THR A 58 17.69 25.40 -9.44
C THR A 58 18.48 26.71 -9.54
N ASP A 59 17.93 27.86 -9.11
CA ASP A 59 18.60 29.16 -9.23
C ASP A 59 19.45 29.47 -7.97
N PRO A 60 20.80 29.41 -8.06
CA PRO A 60 21.69 29.69 -6.93
C PRO A 60 21.70 31.17 -6.51
N CYS A 61 21.16 32.09 -7.33
CA CYS A 61 21.04 33.51 -6.98
C CYS A 61 19.73 33.83 -6.24
N LEU A 62 18.70 32.98 -6.36
CA LEU A 62 17.42 33.13 -5.63
C LEU A 62 17.35 32.30 -4.35
N SER A 63 18.33 31.44 -4.09
CA SER A 63 18.47 30.68 -2.85
C SER A 63 18.90 31.58 -1.68
N LEU A 64 18.02 32.46 -1.23
CA LEU A 64 18.14 33.11 0.07
C LEU A 64 18.25 32.01 1.14
N LEU A 65 19.35 32.07 1.89
CA LEU A 65 19.87 31.35 3.08
C LEU A 65 19.02 30.33 3.90
N LEU A 66 17.75 30.04 3.60
CA LEU A 66 16.87 29.13 4.34
C LEU A 66 16.50 27.83 3.58
N LEU A 67 16.68 27.76 2.26
CA LEU A 67 16.41 26.56 1.43
C LEU A 67 17.70 25.84 1.00
N LYS A 68 18.59 25.50 1.95
CA LYS A 68 19.93 24.94 1.67
C LYS A 68 19.98 23.47 1.19
N ARG A 69 18.97 22.97 0.46
CA ARG A 69 19.00 21.58 -0.03
C ARG A 69 18.16 21.29 -1.27
N PHE A 70 18.12 22.20 -2.23
CA PHE A 70 17.20 22.09 -3.35
C PHE A 70 17.93 21.69 -4.63
N CYS A 71 17.53 20.53 -5.14
CA CYS A 71 17.91 19.84 -6.37
C CYS A 71 19.29 20.21 -6.94
N SER A 72 20.31 19.36 -6.74
CA SER A 72 21.57 19.52 -7.47
C SER A 72 21.28 19.54 -8.99
N GLU A 73 21.86 20.49 -9.70
CA GLU A 73 21.61 20.85 -11.12
C GLU A 73 21.79 19.72 -12.16
N THR A 74 21.97 18.45 -11.79
CA THR A 74 22.60 17.48 -12.71
C THR A 74 21.91 16.14 -12.91
N ASP A 75 20.72 15.87 -12.35
CA ASP A 75 19.96 14.67 -12.73
C ASP A 75 18.49 15.00 -12.99
N SER A 76 18.15 15.22 -14.26
CA SER A 76 16.77 15.29 -14.77
C SER A 76 15.89 14.15 -14.20
N LYS A 77 16.50 12.96 -14.07
CA LYS A 77 15.93 11.73 -13.51
C LYS A 77 15.43 11.87 -12.06
N ASN A 78 15.99 12.79 -11.28
CA ASN A 78 15.63 13.01 -9.88
C ASN A 78 14.72 14.23 -9.67
N LEU A 79 14.38 14.96 -10.75
CA LEU A 79 13.57 16.18 -10.67
C LEU A 79 12.24 15.96 -9.96
N LEU A 80 11.48 14.94 -10.38
CA LEU A 80 10.19 14.62 -9.76
C LEU A 80 10.35 14.26 -8.28
N GLN A 81 11.42 13.53 -7.92
CA GLN A 81 11.69 13.17 -6.53
C GLN A 81 12.00 14.43 -5.68
N CYS A 82 12.75 15.38 -6.23
CA CYS A 82 13.02 16.64 -5.55
C CYS A 82 11.74 17.48 -5.37
N LEU A 83 10.90 17.56 -6.40
CA LEU A 83 9.60 18.23 -6.33
C LEU A 83 8.69 17.59 -5.26
N LYS A 84 8.66 16.25 -5.17
CA LYS A 84 7.91 15.52 -4.14
C LYS A 84 8.35 15.88 -2.73
N GLN A 85 9.66 15.93 -2.46
CA GLN A 85 10.21 16.27 -1.14
C GLN A 85 9.79 17.66 -0.66
N ASN A 86 9.49 18.55 -1.60
CA ASN A 86 9.18 19.96 -1.34
C ASN A 86 7.73 20.32 -1.61
N LYS A 87 6.89 19.33 -1.97
CA LYS A 87 5.47 19.47 -2.32
C LYS A 87 4.64 20.22 -1.27
N ASN A 88 5.03 20.13 0.00
CA ASN A 88 4.30 20.70 1.13
C ASN A 88 4.91 22.00 1.67
N SER A 89 5.93 22.56 1.00
CA SER A 89 6.44 23.89 1.33
C SER A 89 5.36 24.96 1.12
N GLU A 90 5.31 25.96 2.00
CA GLU A 90 4.42 27.12 1.85
C GLU A 90 4.67 27.90 0.55
N LEU A 91 5.89 27.82 0.01
CA LEU A 91 6.28 28.47 -1.24
C LEU A 91 5.89 27.64 -2.49
N MET A 92 5.36 26.43 -2.33
CA MET A 92 4.98 25.57 -3.44
C MET A 92 3.74 26.10 -4.15
N ASP A 93 3.86 26.37 -5.46
CA ASP A 93 2.72 26.78 -6.29
C ASP A 93 1.60 25.70 -6.24
N PRO A 94 0.34 26.08 -5.94
CA PRO A 94 -0.76 25.12 -5.83
C PRO A 94 -1.01 24.27 -7.09
N LYS A 95 -0.79 24.82 -8.30
CA LYS A 95 -0.97 24.06 -9.54
C LYS A 95 0.17 23.05 -9.72
N CYS A 96 1.41 23.43 -9.37
CA CYS A 96 2.52 22.50 -9.34
C CYS A 96 2.30 21.40 -8.27
N LYS A 97 1.84 21.74 -7.07
CA LYS A 97 1.47 20.75 -6.03
C LYS A 97 0.45 19.73 -6.52
N GLN A 98 -0.60 20.18 -7.21
CA GLN A 98 -1.59 19.31 -7.82
C GLN A 98 -0.99 18.43 -8.92
N MET A 99 -0.10 18.99 -9.76
CA MET A 99 0.58 18.24 -10.81
C MET A 99 1.48 17.13 -10.24
N ILE A 100 2.30 17.46 -9.22
CA ILE A 100 3.14 16.47 -8.51
C ILE A 100 2.27 15.35 -7.95
N THR A 101 1.14 15.70 -7.32
CA THR A 101 0.20 14.72 -6.78
C THR A 101 -0.37 13.83 -7.90
N LYS A 102 -0.78 14.39 -9.05
CA LYS A 102 -1.26 13.62 -10.21
C LYS A 102 -0.21 12.61 -10.71
N ARG A 103 1.08 13.01 -10.69
CA ARG A 103 2.18 12.10 -11.05
C ARG A 103 2.42 11.03 -9.99
N GLN A 104 2.36 11.35 -8.69
CA GLN A 104 2.44 10.33 -7.63
C GLN A 104 1.30 9.30 -7.74
N ILE A 105 0.06 9.73 -7.99
CA ILE A 105 -1.07 8.81 -8.24
C ILE A 105 -0.72 7.88 -9.40
N THR A 106 -0.23 8.44 -10.52
CA THR A 106 0.16 7.65 -11.69
C THR A 106 1.27 6.65 -11.38
N GLN A 107 2.31 7.05 -10.63
CA GLN A 107 3.39 6.15 -10.19
C GLN A 107 2.86 4.96 -9.40
N ASN A 108 1.81 5.18 -8.59
CA ASN A 108 1.27 4.11 -7.76
C ASN A 108 0.30 3.18 -8.50
N THR A 109 -0.21 3.59 -9.67
CA THR A 109 -1.10 2.72 -10.48
C THR A 109 -0.38 1.54 -11.14
N ASP A 110 0.93 1.57 -11.30
CA ASP A 110 1.68 0.44 -11.87
C ASP A 110 3.15 0.54 -11.47
N TYR A 111 3.75 -0.57 -11.01
CA TYR A 111 5.15 -0.58 -10.58
C TYR A 111 6.12 -0.17 -11.71
N ARG A 112 5.74 -0.36 -12.99
CA ARG A 112 6.54 0.03 -14.15
C ARG A 112 6.59 1.55 -14.33
N LEU A 113 5.58 2.27 -13.84
CA LEU A 113 5.50 3.73 -13.85
C LEU A 113 6.21 4.37 -12.65
N ASN A 114 6.82 3.57 -11.76
CA ASN A 114 7.60 4.05 -10.63
C ASN A 114 9.05 3.52 -10.73
N PRO A 115 9.98 4.28 -11.35
CA PRO A 115 11.35 3.84 -11.58
C PRO A 115 12.11 3.49 -10.30
N VAL A 116 11.88 4.25 -9.23
CA VAL A 116 12.54 4.03 -7.93
C VAL A 116 12.06 2.71 -7.34
N LEU A 117 10.75 2.47 -7.32
CA LEU A 117 10.17 1.19 -6.88
C LEU A 117 10.66 0.01 -7.71
N ARG A 118 10.60 0.12 -9.05
CA ARG A 118 11.03 -0.94 -9.96
C ARG A 118 12.49 -1.31 -9.74
N LYS A 119 13.35 -0.32 -9.45
CA LYS A 119 14.77 -0.53 -9.14
C LYS A 119 14.95 -1.19 -7.78
N SER A 120 14.38 -0.62 -6.72
CA SER A 120 14.57 -1.09 -5.34
C SER A 120 13.95 -2.45 -5.07
N CYS A 121 12.83 -2.77 -5.73
CA CYS A 121 12.10 -4.04 -5.56
C CYS A 121 12.33 -5.03 -6.70
N LYS A 122 13.40 -4.86 -7.50
CA LYS A 122 13.68 -5.67 -8.70
C LYS A 122 13.66 -7.19 -8.42
N ALA A 123 14.19 -7.62 -7.27
CA ALA A 123 14.23 -9.02 -6.87
C ALA A 123 12.94 -9.48 -6.16
N ASP A 124 12.29 -8.59 -5.42
CA ASP A 124 11.12 -8.92 -4.59
C ASP A 124 9.84 -9.08 -5.42
N ILE A 125 9.67 -8.29 -6.49
CA ILE A 125 8.49 -8.33 -7.37
C ILE A 125 8.27 -9.73 -7.97
N PRO A 126 9.22 -10.34 -8.70
CA PRO A 126 9.03 -11.69 -9.24
C PRO A 126 9.01 -12.76 -8.14
N LYS A 127 9.65 -12.50 -6.98
CA LYS A 127 9.68 -13.46 -5.87
C LYS A 127 8.32 -13.57 -5.17
N PHE A 128 7.63 -12.46 -4.94
CA PHE A 128 6.44 -12.42 -4.10
C PHE A 128 5.14 -12.19 -4.86
N CYS A 129 5.19 -11.50 -6.00
CA CYS A 129 4.00 -11.05 -6.72
C CYS A 129 3.85 -11.73 -8.09
N GLN A 130 4.51 -12.88 -8.30
CA GLN A 130 4.52 -13.61 -9.57
C GLN A 130 3.11 -14.00 -10.04
N SER A 131 2.21 -14.35 -9.12
CA SER A 131 0.83 -14.71 -9.47
C SER A 131 0.09 -13.55 -10.17
N ILE A 132 0.34 -12.31 -9.74
CA ILE A 132 -0.24 -11.11 -10.36
C ILE A 132 0.36 -10.92 -11.75
N LEU A 133 1.69 -11.09 -11.89
CA LEU A 133 2.38 -10.96 -13.16
C LEU A 133 1.92 -12.02 -14.18
N ASN A 134 1.67 -13.25 -13.74
CA ASN A 134 1.21 -14.34 -14.60
C ASN A 134 -0.23 -14.12 -15.10
N ASN A 135 -1.05 -13.43 -14.30
CA ASN A 135 -2.43 -13.10 -14.65
C ASN A 135 -2.54 -11.80 -15.45
N ALA A 136 -1.45 -11.04 -15.56
CA ALA A 136 -1.40 -9.84 -16.37
C ALA A 136 -1.47 -10.21 -17.86
N ARG A 137 -2.30 -9.50 -18.62
CA ARG A 137 -2.11 -9.48 -20.07
C ARG A 137 -0.88 -8.61 -20.35
N ASP A 138 -0.04 -8.99 -21.30
CA ASP A 138 1.31 -8.40 -21.50
C ASP A 138 1.35 -6.86 -21.62
N ASP A 139 0.22 -6.21 -21.88
CA ASP A 139 0.14 -4.75 -21.92
C ASP A 139 -1.04 -4.12 -21.16
N SER A 140 -1.65 -4.82 -20.20
CA SER A 140 -2.61 -4.19 -19.28
C SER A 140 -1.91 -3.52 -18.11
N GLU A 141 -2.42 -2.37 -17.70
CA GLU A 141 -2.07 -1.78 -16.40
C GLU A 141 -2.51 -2.71 -15.26
N LEU A 142 -1.73 -2.74 -14.19
CA LEU A 142 -1.98 -3.62 -13.05
C LEU A 142 -2.78 -2.97 -11.93
N GLU A 143 -3.25 -1.74 -12.12
CA GLU A 143 -4.10 -0.98 -11.18
C GLU A 143 -3.56 -0.95 -9.73
N GLY A 144 -2.24 -0.97 -9.55
CA GLY A 144 -1.58 -0.94 -8.24
C GLY A 144 -1.49 -2.29 -7.53
N GLN A 145 -1.94 -3.39 -8.15
CA GLN A 145 -1.95 -4.73 -7.54
C GLN A 145 -0.56 -5.20 -7.08
N VAL A 146 0.50 -4.92 -7.86
CA VAL A 146 1.88 -5.28 -7.46
C VAL A 146 2.32 -4.48 -6.23
N ILE A 147 1.95 -3.20 -6.13
CA ILE A 147 2.29 -2.37 -4.97
C ILE A 147 1.52 -2.87 -3.74
N SER A 148 0.22 -3.16 -3.87
CA SER A 148 -0.58 -3.77 -2.79
C SER A 148 0.02 -5.10 -2.31
N CYS A 149 0.47 -5.97 -3.21
CA CYS A 149 1.20 -7.18 -2.86
C CYS A 149 2.48 -6.90 -2.05
N LEU A 150 3.30 -5.94 -2.49
CA LEU A 150 4.53 -5.57 -1.77
C LEU A 150 4.23 -4.95 -0.39
N LYS A 151 3.16 -4.14 -0.26
CA LYS A 151 2.71 -3.58 1.03
C LYS A 151 2.37 -4.69 2.04
N LEU A 152 1.70 -5.76 1.61
CA LEU A 152 1.44 -6.93 2.46
C LEU A 152 2.74 -7.63 2.89
N LYS A 153 3.72 -7.75 1.99
CA LYS A 153 5.04 -8.35 2.33
C LYS A 153 5.92 -7.46 3.19
N TYR A 154 5.74 -6.14 3.12
CA TYR A 154 6.31 -5.20 4.08
C TYR A 154 5.75 -5.46 5.48
N ALA A 155 4.43 -5.61 5.61
CA ALA A 155 3.80 -5.91 6.89
C ALA A 155 4.26 -7.26 7.48
N ASP A 156 4.55 -8.24 6.62
CA ASP A 156 5.12 -9.53 7.01
C ASP A 156 6.66 -9.48 7.26
N GLN A 157 7.32 -8.33 7.07
CA GLN A 157 8.78 -8.14 7.15
C GLN A 157 9.60 -9.07 6.24
N ARG A 158 9.09 -9.35 5.02
CA ARG A 158 9.70 -10.32 4.08
C ARG A 158 10.47 -9.69 2.91
N LEU A 159 10.45 -8.37 2.78
CA LEU A 159 11.10 -7.66 1.68
C LEU A 159 12.62 -7.53 1.88
N SER A 160 13.36 -7.33 0.78
CA SER A 160 14.76 -6.89 0.87
C SER A 160 14.86 -5.47 1.47
N PRO A 161 15.99 -5.08 2.09
CA PRO A 161 16.12 -3.77 2.74
C PRO A 161 15.81 -2.57 1.82
N ASP A 162 16.27 -2.62 0.56
CA ASP A 162 16.04 -1.53 -0.40
C ASP A 162 14.55 -1.42 -0.78
N CYS A 163 13.89 -2.57 -0.98
CA CYS A 163 12.46 -2.61 -1.27
C CYS A 163 11.61 -2.24 -0.06
N GLU A 164 11.98 -2.73 1.13
CA GLU A 164 11.36 -2.40 2.42
C GLU A 164 11.37 -0.88 2.64
N PHE A 165 12.52 -0.23 2.45
CA PHE A 165 12.63 1.22 2.54
C PHE A 165 11.70 1.92 1.54
N GLN A 166 11.74 1.53 0.26
CA GLN A 166 10.92 2.18 -0.76
C GLN A 166 9.41 1.97 -0.55
N ILE A 167 9.00 0.80 -0.09
CA ILE A 167 7.60 0.54 0.28
C ILE A 167 7.20 1.34 1.52
N SER A 168 8.08 1.50 2.51
CA SER A 168 7.82 2.36 3.67
C SER A 168 7.54 3.82 3.27
N VAL A 169 8.24 4.33 2.24
CA VAL A 169 8.00 5.67 1.69
C VAL A 169 6.63 5.73 1.00
N ILE A 170 6.28 4.74 0.18
CA ILE A 170 4.96 4.68 -0.48
C ILE A 170 3.83 4.60 0.56
N LEU A 171 4.00 3.80 1.61
CA LEU A 171 3.05 3.67 2.70
C LEU A 171 2.87 5.00 3.45
N GLN A 172 3.97 5.68 3.80
CA GLN A 172 3.92 7.01 4.43
C GLN A 172 3.22 8.05 3.55
N GLU A 173 3.56 8.10 2.26
CA GLU A 173 2.93 9.03 1.31
C GLU A 173 1.43 8.75 1.17
N SER A 174 1.04 7.48 1.09
CA SER A 174 -0.37 7.06 0.96
C SER A 174 -1.17 7.32 2.23
N ALA A 175 -0.57 7.07 3.39
CA ALA A 175 -1.21 7.33 4.68
C ALA A 175 -1.48 8.81 4.93
N LEU A 176 -0.72 9.72 4.29
CA LEU A 176 -0.98 11.16 4.31
C LEU A 176 -2.00 11.59 3.25
N ASP A 177 -2.05 10.92 2.09
CA ASP A 177 -2.94 11.22 0.98
C ASP A 177 -3.51 9.93 0.38
N TYR A 178 -4.72 9.58 0.80
CA TYR A 178 -5.46 8.37 0.40
C TYR A 178 -5.63 8.19 -1.12
N ARG A 179 -5.44 9.25 -1.92
CA ARG A 179 -5.48 9.19 -3.39
C ARG A 179 -4.27 8.47 -3.97
N LEU A 180 -3.19 8.37 -3.20
CA LEU A 180 -1.97 7.68 -3.61
C LEU A 180 -2.06 6.16 -3.42
N ASP A 181 -3.16 5.63 -2.86
CA ASP A 181 -3.45 4.19 -2.84
C ASP A 181 -4.53 3.85 -3.88
N PRO A 182 -4.16 3.28 -5.06
CA PRO A 182 -5.13 2.98 -6.10
C PRO A 182 -6.13 1.87 -5.72
N GLN A 183 -5.72 0.90 -4.89
CA GLN A 183 -6.62 -0.17 -4.47
C GLN A 183 -7.66 0.38 -3.49
N LEU A 184 -7.25 1.25 -2.57
CA LEU A 184 -8.19 1.96 -1.72
C LEU A 184 -9.16 2.83 -2.53
N GLN A 185 -8.66 3.63 -3.48
CA GLN A 185 -9.50 4.43 -4.38
C GLN A 185 -10.52 3.59 -5.16
N LEU A 186 -10.08 2.43 -5.65
CA LEU A 186 -10.92 1.54 -6.44
C LEU A 186 -11.99 0.86 -5.58
N GLN A 187 -11.59 0.30 -4.44
CA GLN A 187 -12.46 -0.53 -3.62
C GLN A 187 -13.39 0.30 -2.72
N CYS A 188 -12.98 1.51 -2.33
CA CYS A 188 -13.73 2.41 -1.44
C CYS A 188 -14.34 3.62 -2.16
N SER A 189 -14.52 3.57 -3.49
CA SER A 189 -15.02 4.72 -4.29
C SER A 189 -16.33 5.31 -3.78
N ASP A 190 -17.22 4.45 -3.26
CA ASP A 190 -18.55 4.84 -2.79
C ASP A 190 -18.57 5.08 -1.28
N GLU A 191 -17.65 4.47 -0.54
CA GLU A 191 -17.59 4.52 0.92
C GLU A 191 -16.91 5.79 1.43
N ILE A 192 -15.83 6.23 0.78
CA ILE A 192 -15.11 7.46 1.13
C ILE A 192 -16.03 8.69 1.10
N PRO A 193 -16.75 9.01 0.01
CA PRO A 193 -17.62 10.18 -0.02
C PRO A 193 -18.85 10.03 0.90
N ARG A 194 -19.25 8.80 1.26
CA ARG A 194 -20.39 8.55 2.15
C ARG A 194 -20.04 8.67 3.63
N LEU A 195 -18.89 8.15 4.04
CA LEU A 195 -18.48 8.04 5.44
C LEU A 195 -17.53 9.17 5.87
N CYS A 196 -16.74 9.71 4.94
CA CYS A 196 -15.62 10.62 5.23
C CYS A 196 -15.70 11.92 4.42
N ALA A 197 -16.91 12.42 4.19
CA ALA A 197 -17.15 13.60 3.35
C ALA A 197 -16.49 14.87 3.89
N GLU A 198 -16.46 15.03 5.22
CA GLU A 198 -15.87 16.19 5.89
C GLU A 198 -14.34 16.21 5.72
N GLU A 199 -13.69 15.07 5.94
CA GLU A 199 -12.24 14.92 5.77
C GLU A 199 -11.81 15.10 4.32
N VAL A 200 -12.63 14.65 3.36
CA VAL A 200 -12.42 14.88 1.93
C VAL A 200 -12.57 16.36 1.58
N ALA A 201 -13.56 17.05 2.16
CA ALA A 201 -13.81 18.47 1.91
C ALA A 201 -12.69 19.39 2.44
N ALA A 202 -12.02 18.99 3.53
CA ALA A 202 -10.86 19.72 4.06
C ALA A 202 -9.67 19.73 3.07
N GLN A 203 -9.58 18.75 2.17
CA GLN A 203 -8.51 18.62 1.16
C GLN A 203 -7.08 18.64 1.76
N GLU A 204 -6.94 18.23 3.02
CA GLU A 204 -5.67 18.20 3.73
C GLU A 204 -4.92 16.87 3.50
N GLN A 205 -3.59 16.94 3.39
CA GLN A 205 -2.70 15.76 3.31
C GLN A 205 -2.21 15.36 4.70
N THR A 206 -3.14 15.17 5.63
CA THR A 206 -2.89 14.91 7.06
C THR A 206 -3.26 13.48 7.49
N GLY A 207 -3.74 12.65 6.54
CA GLY A 207 -4.15 11.27 6.79
C GLY A 207 -5.54 11.08 7.43
N GLN A 208 -6.33 12.15 7.54
CA GLN A 208 -7.65 12.10 8.19
C GLN A 208 -8.65 11.21 7.45
N VAL A 209 -8.58 11.11 6.12
CA VAL A 209 -9.48 10.23 5.36
C VAL A 209 -9.25 8.76 5.71
N GLU A 210 -7.99 8.31 5.78
CA GLU A 210 -7.70 6.94 6.23
C GLU A 210 -8.09 6.73 7.70
N GLU A 211 -7.87 7.75 8.56
CA GLU A 211 -8.31 7.68 9.95
C GLU A 211 -9.82 7.51 10.10
N CYS A 212 -10.59 8.29 9.33
CA CYS A 212 -12.04 8.16 9.27
C CYS A 212 -12.48 6.76 8.82
N LEU A 213 -11.82 6.17 7.82
CA LEU A 213 -12.11 4.81 7.37
C LEU A 213 -11.80 3.76 8.46
N LYS A 214 -10.67 3.88 9.17
CA LYS A 214 -10.31 3.00 10.30
C LYS A 214 -11.38 3.05 11.40
N ILE A 215 -11.83 4.26 11.76
CA ILE A 215 -12.88 4.47 12.79
C ILE A 215 -14.22 3.89 12.34
N ASN A 216 -14.56 4.04 11.06
CA ASN A 216 -15.84 3.56 10.50
C ASN A 216 -15.76 2.15 9.91
N LEU A 217 -14.71 1.37 10.22
CA LEU A 217 -14.49 0.02 9.65
C LEU A 217 -15.73 -0.90 9.73
N LEU A 218 -16.48 -0.83 10.84
CA LEU A 218 -17.68 -1.65 11.04
C LEU A 218 -18.91 -1.16 10.25
N LYS A 219 -18.88 0.07 9.73
CA LYS A 219 -19.96 0.69 8.93
C LYS A 219 -19.72 0.59 7.42
N ILE A 220 -18.57 0.04 7.00
CA ILE A 220 -18.24 -0.21 5.60
C ILE A 220 -19.00 -1.44 5.13
N ASN A 221 -19.80 -1.28 4.08
CA ASN A 221 -20.64 -2.33 3.52
C ASN A 221 -19.96 -3.06 2.37
N LEU A 222 -19.10 -2.36 1.62
CA LEU A 222 -18.35 -2.97 0.52
C LEU A 222 -17.20 -3.83 1.08
N GLU A 223 -17.29 -5.15 0.88
CA GLU A 223 -16.26 -6.10 1.34
C GLU A 223 -14.87 -5.82 0.75
N GLY A 224 -14.81 -5.34 -0.50
CA GLY A 224 -13.56 -4.87 -1.11
C GLY A 224 -12.94 -3.72 -0.32
N CYS A 225 -13.73 -2.69 -0.01
CA CYS A 225 -13.26 -1.54 0.78
C CYS A 225 -12.82 -1.99 2.18
N LYS A 226 -13.64 -2.81 2.83
CA LYS A 226 -13.36 -3.34 4.17
C LYS A 226 -12.04 -4.11 4.20
N LYS A 227 -11.76 -4.93 3.18
CA LYS A 227 -10.48 -5.62 3.02
C LYS A 227 -9.32 -4.65 2.92
N GLU A 228 -9.42 -3.58 2.12
CA GLU A 228 -8.33 -2.60 2.01
C GLU A 228 -8.11 -1.84 3.31
N VAL A 229 -9.15 -1.48 4.06
CA VAL A 229 -8.99 -0.86 5.39
C VAL A 229 -8.34 -1.83 6.39
N LEU A 230 -8.65 -3.13 6.31
CA LEU A 230 -7.95 -4.16 7.10
C LEU A 230 -6.48 -4.31 6.70
N ASN A 231 -6.16 -4.23 5.41
CA ASN A 231 -4.77 -4.21 4.92
C ASN A 231 -4.02 -2.99 5.48
N ILE A 232 -4.63 -1.80 5.44
CA ILE A 232 -4.06 -0.58 6.04
C ILE A 232 -3.77 -0.78 7.52
N LEU A 233 -4.67 -1.41 8.29
CA LEU A 233 -4.42 -1.73 9.70
C LEU A 233 -3.25 -2.70 9.88
N LYS A 234 -3.14 -3.72 9.01
CA LYS A 234 -2.01 -4.67 9.04
C LYS A 234 -0.68 -3.97 8.71
N GLU A 235 -0.68 -3.09 7.72
CA GLU A 235 0.48 -2.30 7.29
C GLU A 235 0.92 -1.29 8.36
N SER A 236 -0.03 -0.58 8.97
CA SER A 236 0.25 0.45 9.98
C SER A 236 0.77 -0.11 11.29
N LYS A 237 0.50 -1.39 11.58
CA LYS A 237 1.11 -2.10 12.72
C LYS A 237 2.61 -2.29 12.56
N ALA A 238 3.10 -2.40 11.32
CA ALA A 238 4.47 -2.80 11.04
C ALA A 238 5.49 -1.71 11.43
N ASP A 239 5.11 -0.43 11.33
CA ASP A 239 5.95 0.68 11.76
C ASP A 239 5.13 1.92 12.12
N ILE A 240 5.56 2.65 13.14
CA ILE A 240 4.92 3.88 13.61
C ILE A 240 4.87 4.95 12.53
N PHE A 241 5.88 5.02 11.66
CA PHE A 241 5.90 6.01 10.57
C PHE A 241 4.81 5.76 9.51
N VAL A 242 4.30 4.54 9.39
CA VAL A 242 3.21 4.19 8.46
C VAL A 242 1.84 4.64 9.01
N ASP A 243 1.77 5.13 10.24
CA ASP A 243 0.57 5.74 10.81
C ASP A 243 0.85 7.19 11.23
N PRO A 244 0.76 8.18 10.31
CA PRO A 244 1.15 9.56 10.60
C PRO A 244 0.32 10.21 11.72
N VAL A 245 -0.93 9.79 11.90
CA VAL A 245 -1.82 10.26 12.96
C VAL A 245 -1.34 9.75 14.31
N LEU A 246 -1.05 8.45 14.43
CA LEU A 246 -0.49 7.87 15.65
C LEU A 246 0.93 8.39 15.94
N HIS A 247 1.78 8.49 14.91
CA HIS A 247 3.13 9.03 15.04
C HIS A 247 3.11 10.46 15.59
N THR A 248 2.24 11.32 15.06
CA THR A 248 2.07 12.69 15.56
C THR A 248 1.64 12.71 17.02
N ALA A 249 0.64 11.90 17.38
CA ALA A 249 0.17 11.80 18.76
C ALA A 249 1.25 11.31 19.74
N CYS A 250 2.14 10.43 19.27
CA CYS A 250 3.21 9.83 20.06
C CYS A 250 4.58 10.49 19.91
N ALA A 251 4.71 11.59 19.16
CA ALA A 251 6.01 12.18 18.81
C ALA A 251 6.86 12.55 20.05
N LEU A 252 6.22 13.10 21.09
CA LEU A 252 6.90 13.43 22.35
C LEU A 252 7.32 12.16 23.10
N ASP A 253 6.45 11.16 23.18
CA ASP A 253 6.77 9.90 23.86
C ASP A 253 7.87 9.13 23.15
N ILE A 254 7.91 9.14 21.80
CA ILE A 254 9.01 8.57 21.03
C ILE A 254 10.32 9.28 21.39
N LYS A 255 10.31 10.61 21.45
CA LYS A 255 11.49 11.41 21.78
C LYS A 255 11.99 11.19 23.21
N HIS A 256 11.10 10.94 24.17
CA HIS A 256 11.46 10.83 25.58
C HIS A 256 11.66 9.38 26.06
N GLN A 257 10.80 8.46 25.62
CA GLN A 257 10.82 7.05 26.05
C GLN A 257 11.57 6.14 25.08
N CYS A 258 11.52 6.43 23.78
CA CYS A 258 12.12 5.59 22.74
C CYS A 258 13.31 6.26 22.04
N ALA A 259 13.95 7.25 22.68
CA ALA A 259 14.99 8.10 22.06
C ALA A 259 16.20 7.30 21.57
N ALA A 260 16.59 6.26 22.32
CA ALA A 260 17.70 5.38 21.99
C ALA A 260 17.34 4.32 20.94
N ILE A 261 16.06 4.20 20.58
CA ILE A 261 15.58 3.18 19.65
C ILE A 261 15.63 3.73 18.23
N PRO A 262 16.42 3.12 17.33
CA PRO A 262 16.50 3.57 15.95
C PRO A 262 15.18 3.36 15.21
N ALA A 263 14.83 4.34 14.37
CA ALA A 263 13.65 4.30 13.50
C ALA A 263 13.67 3.11 12.53
N GLY A 264 12.49 2.74 12.01
CA GLY A 264 12.32 1.64 11.07
C GLY A 264 12.10 0.28 11.74
N ARG A 265 11.58 -0.67 10.96
CA ARG A 265 11.32 -2.07 11.36
C ARG A 265 10.42 -2.23 12.58
N GLY A 266 9.56 -1.25 12.85
CA GLY A 266 8.62 -1.32 13.97
C GLY A 266 9.27 -1.29 15.35
N ARG A 267 10.56 -0.92 15.45
CA ARG A 267 11.28 -0.89 16.73
C ARG A 267 10.69 0.15 17.69
N GLN A 268 10.43 1.35 17.18
CA GLN A 268 9.79 2.40 17.97
C GLN A 268 8.32 2.08 18.27
N MET A 269 7.61 1.41 17.36
CA MET A 269 6.26 0.89 17.63
C MET A 269 6.28 -0.12 18.79
N SER A 270 7.23 -1.06 18.77
CA SER A 270 7.38 -2.07 19.83
C SER A 270 7.70 -1.44 21.18
N CYS A 271 8.61 -0.46 21.20
CA CYS A 271 8.92 0.33 22.39
C CYS A 271 7.68 1.03 22.97
N LEU A 272 6.85 1.67 22.12
CA LEU A 272 5.61 2.31 22.58
C LEU A 272 4.61 1.30 23.16
N MET A 273 4.45 0.13 22.53
CA MET A 273 3.56 -0.93 23.04
C MET A 273 4.04 -1.48 24.39
N GLU A 274 5.35 -1.63 24.59
CA GLU A 274 5.93 -2.03 25.88
C GLU A 274 5.76 -0.94 26.95
N ALA A 275 6.02 0.32 26.59
CA ALA A 275 5.82 1.47 27.46
C ALA A 275 4.37 1.65 27.90
N LEU A 276 3.40 1.29 27.05
CA LEU A 276 1.97 1.29 27.41
C LEU A 276 1.63 0.25 28.48
N GLN A 277 2.35 -0.88 28.50
CA GLN A 277 2.15 -1.97 29.47
C GLN A 277 2.93 -1.75 30.77
N ASP A 278 4.03 -1.01 30.76
CA ASP A 278 4.81 -0.70 31.96
C ASP A 278 4.09 0.35 32.83
N LYS A 279 3.66 -0.06 34.03
CA LYS A 279 2.99 0.81 35.02
C LYS A 279 3.86 1.99 35.49
N ARG A 280 5.17 1.92 35.30
CA ARG A 280 6.14 2.98 35.68
C ARG A 280 6.24 4.07 34.62
N VAL A 281 5.88 3.76 33.39
CA VAL A 281 5.94 4.70 32.27
C VAL A 281 4.59 5.37 32.09
N ARG A 282 4.59 6.69 31.92
CA ARG A 282 3.39 7.48 31.66
C ARG A 282 3.50 8.17 30.31
N LEU A 283 2.87 7.57 29.31
CA LEU A 283 2.72 8.16 28.00
C LEU A 283 1.82 9.41 28.04
N GLN A 284 1.96 10.30 27.07
CA GLN A 284 1.05 11.41 26.87
C GLN A 284 -0.39 10.89 26.70
N PRO A 285 -1.41 11.60 27.21
CA PRO A 285 -2.80 11.13 27.15
C PRO A 285 -3.27 10.79 25.74
N GLU A 286 -2.91 11.63 24.75
CA GLU A 286 -3.30 11.44 23.35
C GLU A 286 -2.59 10.23 22.72
N CYS A 287 -1.28 10.07 22.94
CA CYS A 287 -0.55 8.89 22.48
C CYS A 287 -1.12 7.62 23.11
N LYS A 288 -1.33 7.62 24.43
CA LYS A 288 -1.89 6.48 25.17
C LYS A 288 -3.24 6.06 24.59
N LYS A 289 -4.14 7.02 24.37
CA LYS A 289 -5.48 6.78 23.83
C LYS A 289 -5.39 6.19 22.42
N ARG A 290 -4.70 6.86 21.50
CA ARG A 290 -4.62 6.40 20.11
C ARG A 290 -3.89 5.08 19.97
N LEU A 291 -2.83 4.86 20.73
CA LEU A 291 -2.12 3.59 20.73
C LEU A 291 -3.00 2.44 21.23
N GLN A 292 -3.82 2.68 22.26
CA GLN A 292 -4.80 1.71 22.73
C GLN A 292 -5.87 1.42 21.66
N ASP A 293 -6.43 2.46 21.05
CA ASP A 293 -7.41 2.33 19.96
C ASP A 293 -6.84 1.48 18.81
N ARG A 294 -5.56 1.68 18.48
CA ARG A 294 -4.85 0.90 17.45
C ARG A 294 -4.63 -0.55 17.83
N ILE A 295 -4.26 -0.83 19.08
CA ILE A 295 -4.14 -2.21 19.58
C ILE A 295 -5.48 -2.95 19.45
N ASP A 296 -6.58 -2.30 19.77
CA ASP A 296 -7.92 -2.88 19.65
C ASP A 296 -8.31 -3.11 18.19
N MET A 297 -8.03 -2.15 17.31
CA MET A 297 -8.24 -2.28 15.86
C MET A 297 -7.39 -3.40 15.25
N TRP A 298 -6.11 -3.52 15.60
CA TRP A 298 -5.24 -4.60 15.13
C TRP A 298 -5.69 -5.97 15.63
N SER A 299 -6.16 -6.04 16.89
CA SER A 299 -6.74 -7.25 17.47
C SER A 299 -7.98 -7.69 16.71
N TYR A 300 -8.87 -6.74 16.38
CA TYR A 300 -10.02 -7.01 15.53
C TYR A 300 -9.59 -7.48 14.13
N ALA A 301 -8.68 -6.76 13.47
CA ALA A 301 -8.18 -7.10 12.14
C ALA A 301 -7.58 -8.50 12.08
N ALA A 302 -6.79 -8.90 13.09
CA ALA A 302 -6.21 -10.24 13.17
C ALA A 302 -7.27 -11.35 13.31
N LYS A 303 -8.41 -11.08 13.96
CA LYS A 303 -9.51 -12.04 14.10
C LYS A 303 -10.31 -12.24 12.82
N VAL A 304 -10.43 -11.18 12.01
CA VAL A 304 -11.25 -11.19 10.77
C VAL A 304 -10.43 -11.37 9.50
N ALA A 305 -9.10 -11.29 9.58
CA ALA A 305 -8.21 -11.52 8.44
C ALA A 305 -8.48 -12.91 7.84
N PRO A 306 -8.60 -13.06 6.51
CA PRO A 306 -8.79 -14.37 5.90
C PRO A 306 -7.56 -15.26 6.18
N ALA A 307 -7.78 -16.54 6.48
CA ALA A 307 -6.68 -17.50 6.59
C ALA A 307 -6.02 -17.70 5.21
N GLU A 308 -4.84 -17.11 5.00
CA GLU A 308 -4.09 -17.25 3.75
C GLU A 308 -3.26 -18.55 3.69
N GLY A 309 -3.23 -19.34 4.77
CA GLY A 309 -2.50 -20.61 4.83
C GLY A 309 -3.11 -21.63 5.80
N PHE A 310 -2.65 -22.88 5.72
CA PHE A 310 -3.15 -23.98 6.56
C PHE A 310 -2.92 -23.76 8.08
N SER A 311 -1.85 -23.06 8.47
CA SER A 311 -1.59 -22.70 9.87
C SER A 311 -2.61 -21.70 10.40
N ASP A 312 -2.93 -20.69 9.59
CA ASP A 312 -3.87 -19.63 9.96
C ASP A 312 -5.30 -20.14 9.94
N LEU A 313 -5.61 -21.05 9.00
CA LEU A 313 -6.87 -21.76 8.95
C LEU A 313 -7.03 -22.65 10.19
N ALA A 314 -5.97 -23.36 10.62
CA ALA A 314 -6.00 -24.13 11.85
C ALA A 314 -6.21 -23.25 13.09
N GLY A 315 -5.56 -22.09 13.17
CA GLY A 315 -5.78 -21.10 14.23
C GLY A 315 -7.21 -20.58 14.27
N GLN A 316 -7.81 -20.29 13.12
CA GLN A 316 -9.21 -19.85 13.00
C GLN A 316 -10.21 -20.96 13.36
N LEU A 317 -9.95 -22.19 12.93
CA LEU A 317 -10.76 -23.36 13.28
C LEU A 317 -10.73 -23.63 14.79
N LEU A 318 -9.58 -23.46 15.45
CA LEU A 318 -9.40 -23.69 16.89
C LEU A 318 -9.91 -22.56 17.79
N SER A 319 -9.97 -21.33 17.27
CA SER A 319 -10.51 -20.16 17.99
C SER A 319 -12.03 -19.98 17.80
N SER A 320 -12.62 -20.68 16.82
CA SER A 320 -14.06 -20.69 16.60
C SER A 320 -14.83 -21.28 17.79
N PRO A 321 -15.99 -20.72 18.18
CA PRO A 321 -16.86 -21.33 19.19
C PRO A 321 -17.36 -22.72 18.78
N ALA A 322 -17.35 -23.04 17.48
CA ALA A 322 -17.70 -24.35 16.93
C ALA A 322 -16.50 -25.30 16.74
N LYS A 323 -15.33 -25.01 17.33
CA LYS A 323 -14.09 -25.77 17.14
C LYS A 323 -14.25 -27.27 17.32
N SER A 324 -14.96 -27.71 18.36
CA SER A 324 -15.13 -29.14 18.66
C SER A 324 -15.92 -29.85 17.56
N TYR A 325 -16.92 -29.17 16.99
CA TYR A 325 -17.70 -29.69 15.87
C TYR A 325 -16.85 -29.76 14.60
N MET A 326 -16.16 -28.68 14.23
CA MET A 326 -15.34 -28.66 13.01
C MET A 326 -14.18 -29.65 13.04
N VAL A 327 -13.49 -29.78 14.19
CA VAL A 327 -12.41 -30.77 14.37
C VAL A 327 -12.94 -32.20 14.28
N SER A 328 -14.11 -32.48 14.88
CA SER A 328 -14.76 -33.79 14.80
C SER A 328 -15.13 -34.17 13.36
N VAL A 329 -15.70 -33.24 12.59
CA VAL A 329 -16.04 -33.46 11.17
C VAL A 329 -14.79 -33.73 10.33
N LEU A 330 -13.72 -32.96 10.53
CA LEU A 330 -12.44 -33.19 9.83
C LEU A 330 -11.82 -34.55 10.19
N ALA A 331 -11.83 -34.91 11.48
CA ALA A 331 -11.32 -36.19 11.95
C ALA A 331 -12.12 -37.37 11.36
N MET A 332 -13.45 -37.28 11.33
CA MET A 332 -14.30 -38.28 10.67
C MET A 332 -14.00 -38.39 9.16
N GLY A 333 -13.80 -37.25 8.48
CA GLY A 333 -13.42 -37.25 7.06
C GLY A 333 -12.10 -37.97 6.79
N VAL A 334 -11.07 -37.71 7.60
CA VAL A 334 -9.78 -38.40 7.50
C VAL A 334 -9.91 -39.89 7.80
N LEU A 335 -10.71 -40.26 8.80
CA LEU A 335 -10.95 -41.66 9.17
C LEU A 335 -11.66 -42.42 8.04
N LEU A 336 -12.66 -41.80 7.41
CA LEU A 336 -13.37 -42.37 6.26
C LEU A 336 -12.44 -42.57 5.07
N LEU A 337 -11.60 -41.57 4.75
CA LEU A 337 -10.61 -41.69 3.68
C LEU A 337 -9.60 -42.80 3.96
N PHE A 338 -9.15 -42.94 5.20
CA PHE A 338 -8.25 -44.02 5.61
C PHE A 338 -8.91 -45.40 5.48
N LEU A 339 -10.16 -45.55 5.93
CA LEU A 339 -10.92 -46.79 5.81
C LEU A 339 -11.18 -47.16 4.34
N LEU A 340 -11.55 -46.19 3.50
CA LEU A 340 -11.70 -46.39 2.06
C LEU A 340 -10.37 -46.80 1.43
N GLY A 341 -9.25 -46.18 1.80
CA GLY A 341 -7.91 -46.56 1.35
C GLY A 341 -7.53 -47.99 1.73
N LEU A 342 -7.84 -48.43 2.96
CA LEU A 342 -7.61 -49.80 3.41
C LEU A 342 -8.49 -50.83 2.69
N LEU A 343 -9.76 -50.49 2.45
CA LEU A 343 -10.70 -51.36 1.72
C LEU A 343 -10.31 -51.49 0.25
N CYS A 344 -10.02 -50.36 -0.43
CA CYS A 344 -9.53 -50.36 -1.80
C CYS A 344 -8.19 -51.12 -1.89
N GLY A 345 -7.23 -50.86 -1.00
CA GLY A 345 -5.94 -51.57 -0.99
C GLY A 345 -6.07 -53.08 -0.77
N ARG A 346 -7.02 -53.53 0.05
CA ARG A 346 -7.31 -54.97 0.23
C ARG A 346 -7.99 -55.60 -0.99
N ILE A 347 -8.88 -54.88 -1.66
CA ILE A 347 -9.53 -55.35 -2.90
C ILE A 347 -8.50 -55.49 -4.02
N THR A 348 -7.63 -54.48 -4.23
CA THR A 348 -6.58 -54.55 -5.26
C THR A 348 -5.58 -55.68 -4.99
N LYS A 349 -5.26 -55.94 -3.71
CA LYS A 349 -4.36 -57.04 -3.32
C LYS A 349 -4.98 -58.43 -3.51
N ARG A 350 -6.30 -58.55 -3.34
CA ARG A 350 -7.03 -59.81 -3.56
C ARG A 350 -7.22 -60.11 -5.05
N VAL A 351 -7.52 -59.09 -5.87
CA VAL A 351 -7.64 -59.22 -7.33
C VAL A 351 -6.28 -59.57 -7.98
N THR A 352 -5.17 -59.02 -7.48
CA THR A 352 -3.84 -59.37 -7.98
C THR A 352 -3.38 -60.78 -7.60
N GLN A 353 -3.88 -61.36 -6.50
CA GLN A 353 -3.65 -62.77 -6.17
C GLN A 353 -4.48 -63.71 -7.08
N GLU A 354 -5.77 -63.42 -7.30
CA GLU A 354 -6.64 -64.21 -8.19
C GLU A 354 -6.18 -64.21 -9.66
N LEU A 355 -5.52 -63.14 -10.12
CA LEU A 355 -4.90 -63.07 -11.46
C LEU A 355 -3.58 -63.84 -11.57
N LYS A 356 -2.97 -64.25 -10.46
CA LYS A 356 -1.70 -64.99 -10.42
C LYS A 356 -1.90 -66.51 -10.28
N ASP A 357 -3.07 -66.92 -9.80
CA ASP A 357 -3.50 -68.32 -9.66
C ASP A 357 -4.35 -68.81 -10.87
N ARG A 358 -4.52 -67.98 -11.91
CA ARG A 358 -4.97 -68.36 -13.26
C ARG A 358 -3.78 -68.33 -14.21
#